data_AF-A0A6G4ZZD7-F1
#
_entry.id   AF-A0A6G4ZZD7-F1
#
_cell.length_a   1.000
_cell.length_b   1.000
_cell.length_c   1.000
_cell.angle_alpha   90.00
_cell.angle_beta   90.00
_cell.angle_gamma   90.00
#
_symmetry.space_group_name_H-M   'P 1'
#
loop_
_entity.id
_entity.type
_entity.pdbx_description
1 polymer ?
#
loop_
_entity_poly.entity_id
_entity_poly.type
_entity_poly.pdbx_seq_one_letter_code
_entity_poly.pdbx_strand_id
1 'polypeptide(L)'
;MPSSMGARKTPSQSRERDAALAAVKNITSSNAPSSAAAPNASAPSHEPEAREEKSREPGMALRGPANMDEDMLIARTEALVAQFLCNSDLQDAVQNVVELASPGNVHQFVSTAITHTLDRNTEARRLTGQLLKELLKRKVFSLDVFTKGLHEVLAFGEDMELDIPKVWEYVAELVSPLFLDLLALQYLRDATEPLRVIGRAGRLAACVLAFLAKTLGESAVVNMWRTAGLQWSHFLKPGEDAEAFAKANGVAFTLGGVPATPSTGSGAPAGRTEGGSVAPPPELESQLNFLIRTKGAPSPTIIEWIESNLGDAQTKKPPFIRALVTAVAENAITLLGDGNAELKEDLMKTYTDLLQKYLNHDEERELQALYALQALVNRLEHPKGILVHLFNAFYDCDLISEDAFHRWSRSEDLAEQEGKGVAIKSTTSFFTWLAEIDAESGDDN
;
A
#
# COMPACT_ATOMS: atom_id res chain seq x y z
N MET A 1 0.06 -45.12 -13.37
CA MET A 1 -0.51 -45.29 -12.02
C MET A 1 0.66 -45.57 -11.09
N PRO A 2 0.94 -44.72 -10.10
CA PRO A 2 0.03 -44.29 -9.01
C PRO A 2 -0.30 -42.78 -9.10
N SER A 3 -1.52 -42.31 -8.85
CA SER A 3 -2.31 -42.20 -7.60
C SER A 3 -2.30 -40.74 -7.12
N SER A 4 -3.37 -40.06 -7.53
CA SER A 4 -3.80 -38.71 -7.19
C SER A 4 -4.15 -38.62 -5.70
N MET A 5 -3.46 -37.76 -4.94
CA MET A 5 -3.97 -37.21 -3.68
C MET A 5 -4.76 -35.94 -4.02
N GLY A 6 -6.08 -36.05 -3.94
CA GLY A 6 -7.01 -34.97 -4.19
C GLY A 6 -7.12 -34.05 -2.98
N ALA A 7 -7.00 -32.75 -3.25
CA ALA A 7 -7.46 -31.68 -2.38
C ALA A 7 -8.96 -31.84 -2.10
N ARG A 8 -9.36 -31.71 -0.84
CA ARG A 8 -10.78 -31.59 -0.45
C ARG A 8 -10.93 -30.60 0.71
N LYS A 9 -10.96 -29.30 0.39
CA LYS A 9 -11.57 -28.30 1.28
C LYS A 9 -13.09 -28.52 1.23
N THR A 10 -13.73 -28.92 2.33
CA THR A 10 -15.19 -28.95 2.43
C THR A 10 -15.69 -27.65 3.09
N PRO A 11 -16.70 -26.97 2.53
CA PRO A 11 -17.35 -25.79 3.13
C PRO A 11 -18.02 -26.02 4.50
N SER A 12 -17.96 -27.24 5.04
CA SER A 12 -18.59 -27.64 6.32
C SER A 12 -17.84 -27.09 7.52
N GLN A 13 -16.50 -27.12 7.49
CA GLN A 13 -15.66 -26.77 8.62
C GLN A 13 -15.75 -25.28 8.99
N SER A 14 -15.94 -24.39 8.00
CA SER A 14 -16.18 -22.96 8.24
C SER A 14 -17.52 -22.69 8.94
N ARG A 15 -18.58 -23.47 8.63
CA ARG A 15 -19.90 -23.33 9.27
C ARG A 15 -19.95 -23.92 10.67
N GLU A 16 -19.30 -25.05 10.90
CA GLU A 16 -19.15 -25.66 12.23
C GLU A 16 -18.34 -24.76 13.16
N ARG A 17 -17.33 -24.08 12.61
CA ARG A 17 -16.51 -23.07 13.29
C ARG A 17 -17.28 -21.81 13.71
N ASP A 18 -18.11 -21.25 12.83
CA ASP A 18 -18.97 -20.10 13.17
C ASP A 18 -19.95 -20.45 14.31
N ALA A 19 -20.42 -21.68 14.35
CA ALA A 19 -21.28 -22.19 15.42
C ALA A 19 -20.52 -22.33 16.76
N ALA A 20 -19.28 -22.82 16.74
CA ALA A 20 -18.43 -22.90 17.93
C ALA A 20 -18.08 -21.50 18.50
N LEU A 21 -17.77 -20.54 17.62
CA LEU A 21 -17.51 -19.14 18.01
C LEU A 21 -18.76 -18.46 18.60
N ALA A 22 -19.95 -18.79 18.10
CA ALA A 22 -21.21 -18.32 18.67
C ALA A 22 -21.49 -18.94 20.06
N ALA A 23 -21.09 -20.19 20.29
CA ALA A 23 -21.26 -20.86 21.58
C ALA A 23 -20.43 -20.21 22.70
N VAL A 24 -19.21 -19.76 22.41
CA VAL A 24 -18.33 -19.06 23.37
C VAL A 24 -18.88 -17.68 23.73
N LYS A 25 -19.54 -16.98 22.80
CA LYS A 25 -20.24 -15.69 23.06
C LYS A 25 -21.44 -15.84 24.00
N ASN A 26 -22.07 -17.01 24.06
CA ASN A 26 -23.27 -17.27 24.87
C ASN A 26 -22.96 -17.60 26.35
N ILE A 27 -21.73 -18.00 26.68
CA ILE A 27 -21.34 -18.30 28.08
C ILE A 27 -21.16 -17.00 28.91
N THR A 28 -20.93 -15.85 28.28
CA THR A 28 -20.74 -14.57 28.97
C THR A 28 -22.01 -13.73 29.14
N SER A 29 -23.17 -14.23 28.69
CA SER A 29 -24.38 -13.40 28.53
C SER A 29 -25.65 -14.14 28.97
N SER A 30 -25.73 -14.57 30.23
CA SER A 30 -26.96 -15.14 30.80
C SER A 30 -27.59 -14.19 31.82
N ASN A 31 -28.53 -13.34 31.38
CA ASN A 31 -29.63 -12.89 32.25
C ASN A 31 -30.87 -12.38 31.46
N ALA A 32 -31.88 -13.26 31.40
CA ALA A 32 -33.34 -13.01 31.33
C ALA A 32 -33.95 -12.39 30.03
N PRO A 33 -35.30 -12.42 29.85
CA PRO A 33 -36.03 -13.60 29.37
C PRO A 33 -36.90 -13.36 28.11
N SER A 34 -37.39 -14.47 27.57
CA SER A 34 -38.16 -14.67 26.34
C SER A 34 -39.55 -14.01 26.30
N SER A 35 -39.96 -13.53 25.12
CA SER A 35 -41.35 -13.34 24.71
C SER A 35 -41.51 -13.69 23.22
N ALA A 36 -42.50 -14.52 22.93
CA ALA A 36 -42.83 -15.12 21.66
C ALA A 36 -43.56 -14.17 20.68
N ALA A 37 -43.42 -14.42 19.36
CA ALA A 37 -44.51 -14.63 18.39
C ALA A 37 -43.99 -14.63 16.93
N ALA A 38 -44.51 -15.56 16.12
CA ALA A 38 -44.22 -15.81 14.70
C ALA A 38 -45.28 -15.14 13.77
N PRO A 39 -45.43 -15.51 12.48
CA PRO A 39 -44.53 -15.38 11.31
C PRO A 39 -45.24 -14.75 10.06
N ASN A 40 -44.49 -14.39 9.01
CA ASN A 40 -44.90 -14.33 7.56
C ASN A 40 -43.92 -13.41 6.79
N ALA A 41 -43.67 -13.49 5.49
CA ALA A 41 -43.75 -14.51 4.43
C ALA A 41 -43.13 -13.86 3.17
N SER A 42 -42.74 -14.70 2.21
CA SER A 42 -42.58 -14.43 0.76
C SER A 42 -41.21 -13.99 0.23
N ALA A 43 -40.61 -14.91 -0.53
CA ALA A 43 -39.66 -14.65 -1.62
C ALA A 43 -40.40 -14.02 -2.83
N PRO A 44 -39.69 -13.45 -3.83
CA PRO A 44 -39.24 -14.33 -4.94
C PRO A 44 -37.94 -13.94 -5.70
N SER A 45 -37.38 -14.97 -6.34
CA SER A 45 -36.74 -15.04 -7.68
C SER A 45 -35.41 -14.33 -8.02
N HIS A 46 -34.43 -15.19 -8.35
CA HIS A 46 -33.14 -14.99 -9.04
C HIS A 46 -33.27 -14.64 -10.54
N GLU A 47 -32.38 -13.79 -11.07
CA GLU A 47 -31.53 -14.00 -12.27
C GLU A 47 -30.51 -12.82 -12.46
N PRO A 48 -29.42 -12.95 -13.27
CA PRO A 48 -28.04 -12.86 -12.74
C PRO A 48 -27.21 -11.60 -13.06
N GLU A 49 -26.22 -11.39 -12.19
CA GLU A 49 -24.93 -10.66 -12.23
C GLU A 49 -24.57 -9.76 -13.42
N ALA A 50 -24.43 -8.45 -13.12
CA ALA A 50 -23.32 -7.65 -13.60
C ALA A 50 -22.35 -7.42 -12.43
N ARG A 51 -21.09 -7.77 -12.64
CA ARG A 51 -19.99 -7.73 -11.67
C ARG A 51 -19.68 -6.26 -11.31
N GLU A 52 -20.29 -5.76 -10.24
CA GLU A 52 -20.00 -4.41 -9.71
C GLU A 52 -18.70 -4.42 -8.89
N GLU A 53 -17.72 -3.64 -9.33
CA GLU A 53 -16.56 -3.22 -8.55
C GLU A 53 -17.02 -2.42 -7.32
N LYS A 54 -17.32 -3.10 -6.22
CA LYS A 54 -17.70 -2.46 -4.95
C LYS A 54 -16.49 -2.18 -4.07
N SER A 55 -15.89 -1.00 -4.27
CA SER A 55 -15.17 -0.25 -3.23
C SER A 55 -15.01 1.24 -3.56
N ARG A 56 -16.03 1.87 -4.17
CA ARG A 56 -16.10 3.33 -4.32
C ARG A 56 -17.16 3.88 -3.37
N GLU A 57 -16.86 4.96 -2.66
CA GLU A 57 -17.89 5.73 -1.97
C GLU A 57 -18.98 6.12 -2.99
N PRO A 58 -20.28 5.96 -2.68
CA PRO A 58 -21.36 5.98 -3.67
C PRO A 58 -21.59 7.31 -4.44
N GLY A 59 -20.74 8.32 -4.28
CA GLY A 59 -20.81 9.60 -5.00
C GLY A 59 -19.70 9.89 -6.03
N MET A 60 -18.54 9.21 -5.96
CA MET A 60 -17.29 9.64 -6.63
C MET A 60 -17.00 8.97 -7.98
N ALA A 61 -17.94 8.20 -8.53
CA ALA A 61 -17.79 7.62 -9.86
C ALA A 61 -17.99 8.67 -10.96
N LEU A 62 -17.04 8.78 -11.90
CA LEU A 62 -17.08 9.64 -13.08
C LEU A 62 -18.32 9.37 -13.95
N ARG A 63 -19.08 10.42 -14.28
CA ARG A 63 -20.38 10.37 -14.99
C ARG A 63 -20.42 11.23 -16.26
N GLY A 64 -19.31 11.86 -16.62
CA GLY A 64 -19.22 12.67 -17.84
C GLY A 64 -19.32 11.83 -19.13
N PRO A 65 -19.61 12.48 -20.27
CA PRO A 65 -19.75 11.80 -21.55
C PRO A 65 -18.40 11.30 -22.08
N ALA A 66 -18.36 10.01 -22.46
CA ALA A 66 -17.13 9.36 -22.94
C ALA A 66 -16.68 9.80 -24.34
N ASN A 67 -17.61 10.34 -25.14
CA ASN A 67 -17.38 10.79 -26.52
C ASN A 67 -17.36 12.33 -26.64
N MET A 68 -16.99 13.04 -25.56
CA MET A 68 -16.77 14.48 -25.64
C MET A 68 -15.62 14.77 -26.60
N ASP A 69 -15.83 15.76 -27.47
CA ASP A 69 -14.79 16.29 -28.34
C ASP A 69 -13.60 16.84 -27.52
N GLU A 70 -12.40 16.68 -28.05
CA GLU A 70 -11.14 16.97 -27.35
C GLU A 70 -11.03 18.46 -26.97
N ASP A 71 -11.29 19.34 -27.93
CA ASP A 71 -11.25 20.80 -27.73
C ASP A 71 -12.34 21.26 -26.76
N MET A 72 -13.51 20.62 -26.82
CA MET A 72 -14.60 20.89 -25.88
C MET A 72 -14.24 20.50 -24.45
N LEU A 73 -13.57 19.35 -24.26
CA LEU A 73 -13.14 18.90 -22.93
C LEU A 73 -12.06 19.82 -22.37
N ILE A 74 -11.12 20.28 -23.22
CA ILE A 74 -10.11 21.26 -22.85
C ILE A 74 -10.79 22.54 -22.36
N ALA A 75 -11.64 23.16 -23.19
CA ALA A 75 -12.30 24.42 -22.87
C ALA A 75 -13.14 24.34 -21.58
N ARG A 76 -13.85 23.22 -21.35
CA ARG A 76 -14.63 23.01 -20.12
C ARG A 76 -13.75 22.76 -18.90
N THR A 77 -12.64 22.06 -19.06
CA THR A 77 -11.66 21.86 -17.98
C THR A 77 -11.05 23.19 -17.55
N GLU A 78 -10.64 24.02 -18.51
CA GLU A 78 -10.10 25.35 -18.23
C GLU A 78 -11.11 26.25 -17.51
N ALA A 79 -12.37 26.24 -17.95
CA ALA A 79 -13.45 26.99 -17.30
C ALA A 79 -13.69 26.53 -15.86
N LEU A 80 -13.73 25.20 -15.63
CA LEU A 80 -13.90 24.61 -14.30
C LEU A 80 -12.74 25.00 -13.38
N VAL A 81 -11.50 24.86 -13.85
CA VAL A 81 -10.32 25.23 -13.07
C VAL A 81 -10.33 26.73 -12.78
N ALA A 82 -10.63 27.58 -13.75
CA ALA A 82 -10.74 29.03 -13.53
C ALA A 82 -11.81 29.40 -12.50
N GLN A 83 -12.97 28.74 -12.52
CA GLN A 83 -14.02 28.93 -11.51
C GLN A 83 -13.54 28.52 -10.12
N PHE A 84 -12.90 27.35 -10.00
CA PHE A 84 -12.32 26.87 -8.76
C PHE A 84 -11.25 27.82 -8.21
N LEU A 85 -10.37 28.35 -9.07
CA LEU A 85 -9.37 29.33 -8.66
C LEU A 85 -9.98 30.65 -8.14
N CYS A 86 -11.21 30.99 -8.57
CA CYS A 86 -11.92 32.18 -8.09
C CYS A 86 -12.65 31.95 -6.77
N ASN A 87 -13.34 30.82 -6.61
CA ASN A 87 -14.20 30.56 -5.44
C ASN A 87 -13.51 29.73 -4.35
N SER A 88 -12.40 29.04 -4.67
CA SER A 88 -11.69 28.09 -3.80
C SER A 88 -12.59 26.97 -3.23
N ASP A 89 -13.73 26.69 -3.86
CA ASP A 89 -14.66 25.66 -3.42
C ASP A 89 -14.20 24.29 -3.93
N LEU A 90 -13.43 23.60 -3.09
CA LEU A 90 -12.86 22.30 -3.41
C LEU A 90 -13.93 21.22 -3.58
N GLN A 91 -15.05 21.30 -2.85
CA GLN A 91 -16.10 20.28 -2.91
C GLN A 91 -16.89 20.39 -4.21
N ASP A 92 -17.26 21.63 -4.57
CA ASP A 92 -17.91 21.93 -5.85
C ASP A 92 -17.00 21.55 -7.02
N ALA A 93 -15.72 21.90 -6.97
CA ALA A 93 -14.75 21.55 -8.01
C ALA A 93 -14.65 20.02 -8.20
N VAL A 94 -14.57 19.24 -7.12
CA VAL A 94 -14.55 17.77 -7.21
C VAL A 94 -15.82 17.24 -7.86
N GLN A 95 -17.00 17.76 -7.48
CA GLN A 95 -18.27 17.31 -8.07
C GLN A 95 -18.37 17.67 -9.56
N ASN A 96 -17.91 18.87 -9.93
CA ASN A 96 -17.85 19.30 -11.33
C ASN A 96 -16.93 18.41 -12.18
N VAL A 97 -15.80 17.94 -11.62
CA VAL A 97 -14.92 16.98 -12.32
C VAL A 97 -15.61 15.64 -12.54
N VAL A 98 -16.34 15.16 -11.53
CA VAL A 98 -17.13 13.92 -11.61
C VAL A 98 -18.18 14.00 -12.71
N GLU A 99 -18.78 15.17 -12.94
CA GLU A 99 -19.79 15.38 -13.98
C GLU A 99 -19.18 15.70 -15.36
N LEU A 100 -17.98 16.28 -15.39
CA LEU A 100 -17.30 16.67 -16.63
C LEU A 100 -16.68 15.47 -17.35
N ALA A 101 -15.95 14.62 -16.61
CA ALA A 101 -15.09 13.60 -17.18
C ALA A 101 -15.66 12.17 -17.02
N SER A 102 -15.17 11.28 -17.87
CA SER A 102 -15.42 9.85 -17.89
C SER A 102 -14.12 9.08 -17.61
N PRO A 103 -14.17 7.79 -17.24
CA PRO A 103 -12.96 6.99 -17.06
C PRO A 103 -12.03 6.98 -18.30
N GLY A 104 -12.59 7.14 -19.51
CA GLY A 104 -11.83 7.13 -20.76
C GLY A 104 -11.05 8.43 -21.05
N ASN A 105 -11.47 9.58 -20.52
CA ASN A 105 -10.90 10.89 -20.86
C ASN A 105 -10.40 11.71 -19.65
N VAL A 106 -10.56 11.22 -18.42
CA VAL A 106 -10.16 11.99 -17.22
C VAL A 106 -8.64 12.22 -17.11
N HIS A 107 -7.80 11.43 -17.80
CA HIS A 107 -6.36 11.76 -17.93
C HIS A 107 -6.14 13.12 -18.60
N GLN A 108 -7.00 13.47 -19.57
CA GLN A 108 -6.95 14.74 -20.27
C GLN A 108 -7.38 15.93 -19.40
N PHE A 109 -8.31 15.70 -18.47
CA PHE A 109 -8.61 16.68 -17.42
C PHE A 109 -7.35 17.00 -16.61
N VAL A 110 -6.58 15.97 -16.22
CA VAL A 110 -5.34 16.15 -15.44
C VAL A 110 -4.31 16.95 -16.24
N SER A 111 -4.00 16.54 -17.48
CA SER A 111 -3.01 17.23 -18.31
C SER A 111 -3.42 18.67 -18.64
N THR A 112 -4.70 18.90 -18.94
CA THR A 112 -5.23 20.25 -19.19
C THR A 112 -5.17 21.13 -17.93
N ALA A 113 -5.57 20.62 -16.76
CA ALA A 113 -5.54 21.38 -15.51
C ALA A 113 -4.11 21.81 -15.12
N ILE A 114 -3.13 20.91 -15.27
CA ILE A 114 -1.72 21.19 -15.04
C ILE A 114 -1.25 22.27 -16.03
N THR A 115 -1.46 22.05 -17.34
CA THR A 115 -1.01 22.97 -18.41
C THR A 115 -1.60 24.36 -18.25
N HIS A 116 -2.92 24.46 -18.02
CA HIS A 116 -3.63 25.73 -17.88
C HIS A 116 -3.15 26.56 -16.69
N THR A 117 -2.59 25.92 -15.66
CA THR A 117 -2.22 26.60 -14.40
C THR A 117 -0.73 26.76 -14.18
N LEU A 118 0.09 26.09 -14.98
CA LEU A 118 1.53 26.04 -14.79
C LEU A 118 2.18 27.43 -14.81
N ASP A 119 1.84 28.27 -15.79
CA ASP A 119 2.41 29.61 -15.93
C ASP A 119 1.60 30.72 -15.22
N ARG A 120 0.69 30.33 -14.32
CA ARG A 120 -0.07 31.28 -13.49
C ARG A 120 0.73 31.67 -12.23
N ASN A 121 0.07 32.26 -11.24
CA ASN A 121 0.72 32.59 -9.97
C ASN A 121 0.84 31.36 -9.05
N THR A 122 1.67 31.46 -8.00
CA THR A 122 1.90 30.39 -7.03
C THR A 122 0.62 29.90 -6.36
N GLU A 123 -0.32 30.79 -6.08
CA GLU A 123 -1.59 30.42 -5.43
C GLU A 123 -2.46 29.56 -6.34
N ALA A 124 -2.51 29.89 -7.64
CA ALA A 124 -3.22 29.09 -8.63
C ALA A 124 -2.64 27.67 -8.72
N ARG A 125 -1.31 27.54 -8.78
CA ARG A 125 -0.66 26.22 -8.76
C ARG A 125 -0.92 25.46 -7.47
N ARG A 126 -0.86 26.13 -6.32
CA ARG A 126 -1.16 25.52 -5.02
C ARG A 126 -2.58 24.97 -4.96
N LEU A 127 -3.57 25.76 -5.38
CA LEU A 127 -4.98 25.35 -5.41
C LEU A 127 -5.19 24.18 -6.38
N THR A 128 -4.68 24.25 -7.60
CA THR A 128 -4.80 23.15 -8.57
C THR A 128 -4.13 21.87 -8.08
N GLY A 129 -2.94 21.97 -7.48
CA GLY A 129 -2.28 20.82 -6.86
C GLY A 129 -3.11 20.20 -5.73
N GLN A 130 -3.82 21.02 -4.96
CA GLN A 130 -4.77 20.53 -3.93
C GLN A 130 -6.00 19.86 -4.54
N LEU A 131 -6.55 20.38 -5.63
CA LEU A 131 -7.65 19.74 -6.35
C LEU A 131 -7.24 18.35 -6.89
N LEU A 132 -6.10 18.26 -7.56
CA LEU A 132 -5.59 16.99 -8.10
C LEU A 132 -5.31 15.97 -7.00
N LYS A 133 -4.74 16.41 -5.87
CA LYS A 133 -4.54 15.59 -4.68
C LYS A 133 -5.87 15.07 -4.13
N GLU A 134 -6.87 15.94 -3.99
CA GLU A 134 -8.16 15.56 -3.43
C GLU A 134 -8.91 14.56 -4.31
N LEU A 135 -8.85 14.73 -5.63
CA LEU A 135 -9.42 13.79 -6.61
C LEU A 135 -8.77 12.41 -6.51
N LEU A 136 -7.44 12.33 -6.36
CA LEU A 136 -6.73 11.07 -6.11
C LEU A 136 -7.11 10.45 -4.77
N LYS A 137 -7.12 11.25 -3.69
CA LYS A 137 -7.46 10.79 -2.34
C LYS A 137 -8.86 10.18 -2.28
N ARG A 138 -9.83 10.78 -2.99
CA ARG A 138 -11.21 10.28 -3.12
C ARG A 138 -11.38 9.17 -4.16
N LYS A 139 -10.30 8.76 -4.83
CA LYS A 139 -10.29 7.75 -5.88
C LYS A 139 -11.26 8.07 -7.03
N VAL A 140 -11.42 9.35 -7.36
CA VAL A 140 -12.18 9.79 -8.55
C VAL A 140 -11.50 9.25 -9.82
N PHE A 141 -10.16 9.20 -9.80
CA PHE A 141 -9.34 8.47 -10.75
C PHE A 141 -8.16 7.79 -10.02
N SER A 142 -7.53 6.81 -10.68
CA SER A 142 -6.37 6.09 -10.13
C SER A 142 -5.07 6.88 -10.27
N LEU A 143 -4.03 6.45 -9.55
CA LEU A 143 -2.68 7.01 -9.70
C LEU A 143 -2.15 6.83 -11.13
N ASP A 144 -2.46 5.73 -11.81
CA ASP A 144 -2.03 5.51 -13.20
C ASP A 144 -2.62 6.55 -14.15
N VAL A 145 -3.89 6.92 -13.95
CA VAL A 145 -4.56 7.94 -14.76
C VAL A 145 -3.96 9.33 -14.51
N PHE A 146 -3.66 9.66 -13.26
CA PHE A 146 -2.90 10.87 -12.94
C PHE A 146 -1.51 10.87 -13.56
N THR A 147 -0.80 9.73 -13.46
CA THR A 147 0.54 9.55 -14.02
C THR A 147 0.53 9.78 -15.52
N LYS A 148 -0.46 9.21 -16.23
CA LYS A 148 -0.65 9.43 -17.66
C LYS A 148 -0.83 10.92 -18.00
N GLY A 149 -1.74 11.61 -17.31
CA GLY A 149 -1.96 13.05 -17.54
C GLY A 149 -0.73 13.90 -17.21
N LEU A 150 0.01 13.56 -16.15
CA LEU A 150 1.28 14.23 -15.84
C LEU A 150 2.32 13.98 -16.94
N HIS A 151 2.44 12.74 -17.43
CA HIS A 151 3.37 12.37 -18.50
C HIS A 151 3.08 13.10 -19.80
N GLU A 152 1.81 13.28 -20.16
CA GLU A 152 1.40 14.06 -21.34
C GLU A 152 1.93 15.50 -21.29
N VAL A 153 1.94 16.12 -20.11
CA VAL A 153 2.54 17.46 -19.92
C VAL A 153 4.06 17.39 -19.98
N LEU A 154 4.66 16.46 -19.24
CA LEU A 154 6.12 16.34 -19.15
C LEU A 154 6.79 15.94 -20.47
N ALA A 155 6.06 15.33 -21.40
CA ALA A 155 6.54 15.01 -22.74
C ALA A 155 7.00 16.25 -23.52
N PHE A 156 6.44 17.43 -23.22
CA PHE A 156 6.81 18.71 -23.83
C PHE A 156 7.75 19.55 -22.95
N GLY A 157 8.35 18.93 -21.92
CA GLY A 157 9.09 19.65 -20.89
C GLY A 157 10.31 20.43 -21.38
N GLU A 158 10.98 20.00 -22.46
CA GLU A 158 12.09 20.77 -23.06
C GLU A 158 11.61 22.08 -23.68
N ASP A 159 10.52 22.04 -24.45
CA ASP A 159 9.92 23.23 -25.05
C ASP A 159 9.40 24.18 -23.96
N MET A 160 8.75 23.62 -22.93
CA MET A 160 8.26 24.40 -21.80
C MET A 160 9.38 25.07 -21.00
N GLU A 161 10.56 24.44 -20.87
CA GLU A 161 11.72 25.02 -20.19
C GLU A 161 12.29 26.24 -20.95
N LEU A 162 12.18 26.25 -22.29
CA LEU A 162 12.58 27.40 -23.11
C LEU A 162 11.67 28.60 -22.88
N ASP A 163 10.36 28.37 -22.77
CA ASP A 163 9.37 29.44 -22.59
C ASP A 163 9.24 29.87 -21.11
N ILE A 164 9.40 28.93 -20.19
CA ILE A 164 9.19 29.11 -18.75
C ILE A 164 10.45 28.65 -17.98
N PRO A 165 11.39 29.57 -17.67
CA PRO A 165 12.65 29.20 -17.01
C PRO A 165 12.50 28.50 -15.64
N LYS A 166 11.34 28.64 -15.00
CA LYS A 166 11.00 28.04 -13.69
C LYS A 166 10.01 26.87 -13.81
N VAL A 167 9.88 26.28 -15.00
CA VAL A 167 8.88 25.23 -15.28
C VAL A 167 8.96 24.09 -14.26
N TRP A 168 10.16 23.65 -13.86
CA TRP A 168 10.34 22.54 -12.93
C TRP A 168 9.93 22.88 -11.51
N GLU A 169 10.19 24.11 -11.05
CA GLU A 169 9.66 24.61 -9.79
C GLU A 169 8.12 24.70 -9.83
N TYR A 170 7.55 25.12 -10.96
CA TYR A 170 6.10 25.25 -11.11
C TYR A 170 5.41 23.88 -11.15
N VAL A 171 5.96 22.91 -11.86
CA VAL A 171 5.49 21.52 -11.81
C VAL A 171 5.63 20.97 -10.40
N ALA A 172 6.75 21.24 -9.71
CA ALA A 172 6.95 20.81 -8.34
C ALA A 172 5.90 21.39 -7.39
N GLU A 173 5.49 22.65 -7.52
CA GLU A 173 4.41 23.25 -6.74
C GLU A 173 3.06 22.51 -6.92
N LEU A 174 2.79 21.99 -8.12
CA LEU A 174 1.57 21.22 -8.42
C LEU A 174 1.60 19.80 -7.87
N VAL A 175 2.74 19.10 -7.93
CA VAL A 175 2.84 17.68 -7.56
C VAL A 175 3.28 17.43 -6.13
N SER A 176 4.00 18.37 -5.50
CA SER A 176 4.51 18.20 -4.13
C SER A 176 3.42 17.94 -3.07
N PRO A 177 2.21 18.52 -3.15
CA PRO A 177 1.13 18.22 -2.20
C PRO A 177 0.78 16.73 -2.10
N LEU A 178 1.03 15.94 -3.15
CA LEU A 178 0.78 14.50 -3.17
C LEU A 178 1.67 13.74 -2.18
N PHE A 179 2.86 14.24 -1.88
CA PHE A 179 3.82 13.55 -1.02
C PHE A 179 3.69 13.92 0.47
N LEU A 180 2.76 14.80 0.83
CA LEU A 180 2.57 15.24 2.21
C LEU A 180 1.87 14.17 3.07
N ASP A 181 0.86 13.50 2.51
CA ASP A 181 0.01 12.55 3.24
C ASP A 181 -0.62 11.45 2.34
N LEU A 182 -0.32 11.43 1.03
CA LEU A 182 -0.99 10.54 0.09
C LEU A 182 -0.04 9.54 -0.58
N LEU A 183 1.09 9.99 -1.11
CA LEU A 183 2.05 9.18 -1.86
C LEU A 183 3.42 9.14 -1.16
N ALA A 184 4.08 7.98 -1.24
CA ALA A 184 5.48 7.84 -0.86
C ALA A 184 6.41 8.46 -1.93
N LEU A 185 7.60 8.92 -1.54
CA LEU A 185 8.55 9.56 -2.46
C LEU A 185 8.98 8.65 -3.63
N GLN A 186 8.90 7.32 -3.47
CA GLN A 186 9.27 6.40 -4.54
C GLN A 186 8.48 6.61 -5.84
N TYR A 187 7.27 7.18 -5.76
CA TYR A 187 6.48 7.57 -6.93
C TYR A 187 7.20 8.59 -7.82
N LEU A 188 8.17 9.36 -7.30
CA LEU A 188 8.98 10.26 -8.11
C LEU A 188 9.64 9.55 -9.29
N ARG A 189 10.00 8.27 -9.16
CA ARG A 189 10.56 7.48 -10.27
C ARG A 189 9.58 7.36 -11.43
N ASP A 190 8.33 7.06 -11.12
CA ASP A 190 7.27 6.93 -12.14
C ASP A 190 6.88 8.32 -12.67
N ALA A 191 6.69 9.29 -11.78
CA ALA A 191 6.30 10.65 -12.13
C ALA A 191 7.30 11.34 -13.08
N THR A 192 8.60 11.03 -12.94
CA THR A 192 9.68 11.64 -13.74
C THR A 192 10.16 10.78 -14.90
N GLU A 193 9.51 9.65 -15.19
CA GLU A 193 9.94 8.71 -16.23
C GLU A 193 10.15 9.38 -17.61
N PRO A 194 9.23 10.24 -18.11
CA PRO A 194 9.40 10.88 -19.41
C PRO A 194 10.61 11.83 -19.45
N LEU A 195 11.00 12.36 -18.29
CA LEU A 195 12.10 13.30 -18.17
C LEU A 195 13.47 12.61 -18.12
N ARG A 196 13.51 11.28 -17.98
CA ARG A 196 14.76 10.53 -17.86
C ARG A 196 15.54 10.53 -19.17
N VAL A 197 14.85 10.40 -20.31
CA VAL A 197 15.49 10.37 -21.63
C VAL A 197 16.12 11.72 -21.98
N ILE A 198 15.48 12.83 -21.58
CA ILE A 198 15.99 14.19 -21.78
C ILE A 198 16.98 14.64 -20.69
N GLY A 199 17.09 13.91 -19.58
CA GLY A 199 17.99 14.25 -18.46
C GLY A 199 17.48 15.41 -17.60
N ARG A 200 16.16 15.51 -17.44
CA ARG A 200 15.50 16.49 -16.56
C ARG A 200 14.81 15.85 -15.36
N ALA A 201 14.79 14.52 -15.27
CA ALA A 201 14.21 13.80 -14.13
C ALA A 201 14.81 14.24 -12.78
N GLY A 202 16.14 14.34 -12.71
CA GLY A 202 16.84 14.83 -11.52
C GLY A 202 16.42 16.25 -11.13
N ARG A 203 16.19 17.13 -12.12
CA ARG A 203 15.81 18.53 -11.88
C ARG A 203 14.44 18.62 -11.23
N LEU A 204 13.42 17.96 -11.79
CA LEU A 204 12.09 17.93 -11.18
C LEU A 204 12.10 17.26 -9.80
N ALA A 205 12.81 16.14 -9.65
CA ALA A 205 12.95 15.47 -8.35
C ALA A 205 13.57 16.41 -7.30
N ALA A 206 14.63 17.13 -7.64
CA ALA A 206 15.24 18.11 -6.74
C ALA A 206 14.29 19.25 -6.38
N CYS A 207 13.51 19.78 -7.33
CA CYS A 207 12.50 20.81 -7.06
C CYS A 207 11.42 20.31 -6.08
N VAL A 208 10.94 19.07 -6.23
CA VAL A 208 9.98 18.47 -5.28
C VAL A 208 10.59 18.31 -3.89
N LEU A 209 11.82 17.78 -3.79
CA LEU A 209 12.50 17.61 -2.51
C LEU A 209 12.75 18.95 -1.81
N ALA A 210 13.13 19.99 -2.56
CA ALA A 210 13.32 21.34 -2.05
C ALA A 210 11.99 21.96 -1.57
N PHE A 211 10.88 21.72 -2.27
CA PHE A 211 9.55 22.12 -1.80
C PHE A 211 9.22 21.43 -0.48
N LEU A 212 9.34 20.11 -0.42
CA LEU A 212 9.03 19.33 0.79
C LEU A 212 9.93 19.73 1.96
N ALA A 213 11.21 20.03 1.72
CA ALA A 213 12.13 20.45 2.76
C ALA A 213 11.73 21.81 3.36
N LYS A 214 11.20 22.72 2.54
CA LYS A 214 10.62 23.98 3.02
C LYS A 214 9.36 23.77 3.86
N THR A 215 8.55 22.75 3.56
CA THR A 215 7.29 22.47 4.27
C THR A 215 7.47 21.64 5.53
N LEU A 216 8.31 20.60 5.49
CA LEU A 216 8.45 19.57 6.52
C LEU A 216 9.78 19.62 7.27
N GLY A 217 10.77 20.35 6.73
CA GLY A 217 12.16 20.35 7.20
C GLY A 217 13.02 19.27 6.53
N GLU A 218 14.32 19.56 6.38
CA GLU A 218 15.28 18.68 5.69
C GLU A 218 15.35 17.28 6.32
N SER A 219 15.40 17.17 7.66
CA SER A 219 15.47 15.87 8.35
C SER A 219 14.30 14.95 8.01
N ALA A 220 13.08 15.50 7.88
CA ALA A 220 11.90 14.72 7.52
C ALA A 220 12.03 14.19 6.08
N VAL A 221 12.47 15.05 5.14
CA VAL A 221 12.66 14.68 3.74
C VAL A 221 13.80 13.67 3.56
N VAL A 222 14.90 13.80 4.32
CA VAL A 222 15.98 12.79 4.34
C VAL A 222 15.44 11.43 4.77
N ASN A 223 14.59 11.40 5.79
CA ASN A 223 13.96 10.15 6.23
C ASN A 223 13.04 9.58 5.14
N MET A 224 12.18 10.41 4.54
CA MET A 224 11.32 9.99 3.43
C MET A 224 12.13 9.47 2.23
N TRP A 225 13.24 10.12 1.89
CA TRP A 225 14.12 9.76 0.77
C TRP A 225 14.79 8.41 1.01
N ARG A 226 15.32 8.19 2.22
CA ARG A 226 15.92 6.92 2.64
C ARG A 226 14.89 5.80 2.69
N THR A 227 13.74 6.06 3.31
CA THR A 227 12.63 5.10 3.39
C THR A 227 12.07 4.76 2.01
N ALA A 228 12.09 5.68 1.05
CA ALA A 228 11.71 5.37 -0.33
C ALA A 228 12.80 4.59 -1.11
N GLY A 229 14.00 4.46 -0.56
CA GLY A 229 15.13 3.80 -1.22
C GLY A 229 15.63 4.52 -2.45
N LEU A 230 15.50 5.84 -2.44
CA LEU A 230 15.86 6.65 -3.59
C LEU A 230 17.35 6.96 -3.60
N GLN A 231 17.91 6.94 -4.81
CA GLN A 231 19.26 7.36 -5.08
C GLN A 231 19.24 8.27 -6.31
N TRP A 232 20.17 9.22 -6.37
CA TRP A 232 20.26 10.13 -7.51
C TRP A 232 20.54 9.41 -8.83
N SER A 233 21.20 8.24 -8.79
CA SER A 233 21.36 7.35 -9.95
C SER A 233 20.05 6.92 -10.60
N HIS A 234 18.92 6.96 -9.87
CA HIS A 234 17.60 6.67 -10.44
C HIS A 234 17.08 7.78 -11.35
N PHE A 235 17.60 9.00 -11.23
CA PHE A 235 17.10 10.21 -11.90
C PHE A 235 18.13 10.86 -12.84
N LEU A 236 19.42 10.61 -12.60
CA LEU A 236 20.52 11.18 -13.36
C LEU A 236 20.97 10.24 -14.49
N LYS A 237 21.58 10.81 -15.53
CA LYS A 237 22.18 10.04 -16.62
C LYS A 237 23.41 9.28 -16.11
N PRO A 238 23.74 8.11 -16.68
CA PRO A 238 24.95 7.38 -16.31
C PRO A 238 26.20 8.27 -16.45
N GLY A 239 26.99 8.36 -15.39
CA GLY A 239 28.23 9.16 -15.34
C GLY A 239 28.07 10.59 -14.83
N GLU A 240 26.84 11.07 -14.56
CA GLU A 240 26.64 12.35 -13.87
C GLU A 240 27.03 12.24 -12.38
N ASP A 241 27.68 13.29 -11.87
CA ASP A 241 28.07 13.38 -10.46
C ASP A 241 26.86 13.77 -9.60
N ALA A 242 26.34 12.79 -8.86
CA ALA A 242 25.22 12.94 -7.94
C ALA A 242 25.48 13.96 -6.83
N GLU A 243 26.71 14.02 -6.31
CA GLU A 243 27.07 14.95 -5.23
C GLU A 243 27.14 16.38 -5.73
N ALA A 244 27.80 16.60 -6.87
CA ALA A 244 27.83 17.90 -7.52
C ALA A 244 26.41 18.37 -7.91
N PHE A 245 25.59 17.47 -8.45
CA PHE A 245 24.20 17.74 -8.81
C PHE A 245 23.38 18.16 -7.58
N ALA A 246 23.41 17.38 -6.50
CA ALA A 246 22.59 17.64 -5.33
C ALA A 246 22.99 18.96 -4.64
N LYS A 247 24.29 19.30 -4.62
CA LYS A 247 24.78 20.60 -4.13
C LYS A 247 24.30 21.75 -5.01
N ALA A 248 24.43 21.63 -6.33
CA ALA A 248 24.01 22.66 -7.27
C ALA A 248 22.50 22.95 -7.20
N ASN A 249 21.70 21.97 -6.83
CA ASN A 249 20.24 22.07 -6.72
C ASN A 249 19.73 22.30 -5.29
N GLY A 250 20.62 22.54 -4.31
CA GLY A 250 20.21 22.85 -2.93
C GLY A 250 19.56 21.70 -2.18
N VAL A 251 19.85 20.46 -2.58
CA VAL A 251 19.31 19.22 -2.00
C VAL A 251 20.42 18.30 -1.47
N ALA A 252 21.57 18.87 -1.11
CA ALA A 252 22.73 18.17 -0.59
C ALA A 252 22.44 17.37 0.70
N PHE A 253 21.41 17.73 1.45
CA PHE A 253 20.94 16.97 2.62
C PHE A 253 20.58 15.51 2.29
N THR A 254 20.27 15.19 1.04
CA THR A 254 19.99 13.82 0.58
C THR A 254 21.22 12.92 0.43
N LEU A 255 22.44 13.48 0.43
CA LEU A 255 23.69 12.73 0.19
C LEU A 255 24.17 11.92 1.39
N GLY A 256 23.64 12.16 2.59
CA GLY A 256 24.07 11.52 3.84
C GLY A 256 23.58 10.07 4.04
N GLY A 257 23.43 9.29 2.97
CA GLY A 257 22.70 8.02 3.00
C GLY A 257 23.18 6.96 2.02
N VAL A 258 24.49 6.73 1.87
CA VAL A 258 24.98 5.53 1.18
C VAL A 258 24.79 4.32 2.12
N PRO A 259 23.96 3.30 1.78
CA PRO A 259 24.20 1.96 2.31
C PRO A 259 25.49 1.49 1.66
N ALA A 260 26.53 1.29 2.46
CA ALA A 260 27.82 0.81 1.98
C ALA A 260 27.63 -0.44 1.11
N THR A 261 28.05 -0.39 -0.16
CA THR A 261 28.38 -1.59 -0.91
C THR A 261 29.59 -2.25 -0.24
N PRO A 262 29.62 -3.59 -0.11
CA PRO A 262 30.74 -4.27 0.52
C PRO A 262 31.94 -4.25 -0.44
N SER A 263 32.77 -3.22 -0.31
CA SER A 263 34.11 -3.23 -0.89
C SER A 263 35.04 -3.93 0.08
N THR A 264 35.63 -5.02 -0.40
CA THR A 264 36.65 -5.86 0.24
C THR A 264 37.72 -5.04 0.97
N GLY A 265 37.73 -5.12 2.30
CA GLY A 265 38.78 -4.61 3.16
C GLY A 265 39.01 -5.58 4.32
N SER A 266 40.07 -6.37 4.21
CA SER A 266 40.54 -7.31 5.22
C SER A 266 40.77 -6.63 6.57
N GLY A 267 40.20 -7.19 7.64
CA GLY A 267 40.48 -6.74 9.01
C GLY A 267 39.44 -7.19 10.04
N ALA A 268 39.38 -8.48 10.34
CA ALA A 268 38.77 -8.96 11.57
C ALA A 268 39.66 -8.55 12.78
N PRO A 269 39.11 -8.40 14.00
CA PRO A 269 38.76 -9.61 14.75
C PRO A 269 37.33 -9.64 15.31
N ALA A 270 36.90 -10.89 15.44
CA ALA A 270 35.68 -11.45 15.99
C ALA A 270 35.11 -10.81 17.27
N GLY A 271 33.77 -10.89 17.36
CA GLY A 271 33.08 -11.09 18.63
C GLY A 271 31.80 -10.30 18.80
N ARG A 272 30.73 -10.63 18.05
CA ARG A 272 29.33 -10.45 18.48
C ARG A 272 28.44 -11.34 17.63
N THR A 273 27.70 -12.18 18.32
CA THR A 273 26.76 -13.20 17.83
C THR A 273 25.65 -12.59 16.98
N GLU A 274 25.48 -13.13 15.78
CA GLU A 274 24.28 -12.99 14.95
C GLU A 274 23.11 -13.70 15.66
N GLY A 275 22.08 -12.96 16.03
CA GLY A 275 20.95 -13.49 16.79
C GLY A 275 20.31 -12.38 17.61
N GLY A 276 19.51 -11.55 16.96
CA GLY A 276 18.76 -10.47 17.62
C GLY A 276 18.05 -9.59 16.62
N SER A 277 16.72 -9.69 16.60
CA SER A 277 15.75 -8.76 16.01
C SER A 277 16.29 -7.86 14.89
N VAL A 278 16.42 -8.43 13.69
CA VAL A 278 16.64 -7.63 12.49
C VAL A 278 15.25 -7.23 11.98
N ALA A 279 14.75 -6.11 12.49
CA ALA A 279 13.64 -5.42 11.85
C ALA A 279 13.95 -5.29 10.34
N PRO A 280 12.95 -5.48 9.46
CA PRO A 280 13.17 -5.30 8.03
C PRO A 280 13.78 -3.92 7.76
N PRO A 281 14.62 -3.76 6.72
CA PRO A 281 15.01 -2.42 6.30
C PRO A 281 13.72 -1.62 6.06
N PRO A 282 13.50 -0.48 6.74
CA PRO A 282 12.26 0.31 6.59
C PRO A 282 12.00 0.71 5.13
N GLU A 283 13.07 0.71 4.32
CA GLU A 283 13.06 0.88 2.88
C GLU A 283 12.23 -0.20 2.14
N LEU A 284 12.42 -1.47 2.48
CA LEU A 284 11.74 -2.59 1.83
C LEU A 284 10.24 -2.59 2.16
N GLU A 285 9.90 -2.40 3.43
CA GLU A 285 8.51 -2.35 3.88
C GLU A 285 7.77 -1.15 3.24
N SER A 286 8.41 0.01 3.13
CA SER A 286 7.85 1.15 2.41
C SER A 286 7.63 0.86 0.93
N GLN A 287 8.60 0.21 0.27
CA GLN A 287 8.49 -0.11 -1.15
C GLN A 287 7.33 -1.09 -1.43
N LEU A 288 7.18 -2.11 -0.59
CA LEU A 288 6.06 -3.06 -0.66
C LEU A 288 4.73 -2.37 -0.36
N ASN A 289 4.68 -1.53 0.68
CA ASN A 289 3.49 -0.75 1.03
C ASN A 289 3.03 0.14 -0.13
N PHE A 290 3.94 0.77 -0.87
CA PHE A 290 3.57 1.54 -2.03
C PHE A 290 3.03 0.68 -3.18
N LEU A 291 3.64 -0.48 -3.46
CA LEU A 291 3.14 -1.37 -4.50
C LEU A 291 1.72 -1.88 -4.16
N ILE A 292 1.51 -2.28 -2.91
CA ILE A 292 0.25 -2.86 -2.42
C ILE A 292 -0.83 -1.78 -2.25
N ARG A 293 -0.52 -0.68 -1.56
CA ARG A 293 -1.48 0.33 -1.14
C ARG A 293 -1.69 1.43 -2.17
N THR A 294 -0.57 1.94 -2.69
CA THR A 294 -0.57 3.16 -3.51
C THR A 294 -0.82 2.83 -4.97
N LYS A 295 -0.17 1.79 -5.49
CA LYS A 295 -0.41 1.29 -6.86
C LYS A 295 -1.57 0.31 -6.93
N GLY A 296 -1.86 -0.43 -5.86
CA GLY A 296 -2.82 -1.55 -5.94
C GLY A 296 -2.35 -2.60 -6.95
N ALA A 297 -1.04 -2.80 -7.07
CA ALA A 297 -0.44 -3.66 -8.07
C ALA A 297 -0.84 -5.13 -7.82
N PRO A 298 -1.18 -5.91 -8.86
CA PRO A 298 -1.53 -7.31 -8.68
C PRO A 298 -0.29 -8.13 -8.30
N SER A 299 -0.50 -9.26 -7.62
CA SER A 299 0.56 -10.16 -7.14
C SER A 299 1.68 -10.45 -8.17
N PRO A 300 1.41 -10.73 -9.46
CA PRO A 300 2.46 -10.95 -10.46
C PRO A 300 3.39 -9.76 -10.67
N THR A 301 2.87 -8.53 -10.68
CA THR A 301 3.66 -7.30 -10.83
C THR A 301 4.55 -7.06 -9.62
N ILE A 302 4.06 -7.34 -8.42
CA ILE A 302 4.85 -7.24 -7.19
C ILE A 302 5.97 -8.28 -7.20
N ILE A 303 5.66 -9.51 -7.65
CA ILE A 303 6.64 -10.58 -7.79
C ILE A 303 7.76 -10.20 -8.76
N GLU A 304 7.43 -9.71 -9.95
CA GLU A 304 8.43 -9.27 -10.95
C GLU A 304 9.31 -8.14 -10.40
N TRP A 305 8.70 -7.20 -9.65
CA TRP A 305 9.45 -6.15 -8.99
C TRP A 305 10.40 -6.74 -7.92
N ILE A 306 9.94 -7.67 -7.08
CA ILE A 306 10.80 -8.31 -6.06
C ILE A 306 11.97 -9.01 -6.75
N GLU A 307 11.74 -9.81 -7.78
CA GLU A 307 12.80 -10.53 -8.51
C GLU A 307 13.80 -9.59 -9.21
N SER A 308 13.32 -8.44 -9.71
CA SER A 308 14.17 -7.45 -10.38
C SER A 308 15.00 -6.60 -9.43
N ASN A 309 14.54 -6.41 -8.19
CA ASN A 309 15.18 -5.50 -7.22
C ASN A 309 15.90 -6.25 -6.08
N LEU A 310 15.52 -7.50 -5.81
CA LEU A 310 16.06 -8.34 -4.73
C LEU A 310 16.53 -9.68 -5.31
N GLY A 311 17.80 -10.02 -5.11
CA GLY A 311 18.30 -11.33 -5.51
C GLY A 311 17.68 -12.47 -4.69
N ASP A 312 17.63 -13.67 -5.27
CA ASP A 312 17.01 -14.89 -4.69
C ASP A 312 17.49 -15.25 -3.28
N ALA A 313 18.71 -14.84 -2.91
CA ALA A 313 19.25 -15.10 -1.58
C ALA A 313 18.64 -14.19 -0.50
N GLN A 314 18.13 -13.01 -0.86
CA GLN A 314 17.54 -12.06 0.09
C GLN A 314 16.06 -12.36 0.33
N THR A 315 15.34 -12.84 -0.68
CA THR A 315 13.90 -13.18 -0.59
C THR A 315 13.61 -14.38 0.31
N LYS A 316 14.65 -15.13 0.70
CA LYS A 316 14.55 -16.26 1.64
C LYS A 316 14.87 -15.89 3.09
N LYS A 317 15.35 -14.68 3.36
CA LYS A 317 15.81 -14.29 4.71
C LYS A 317 14.66 -13.81 5.58
N PRO A 318 14.73 -14.02 6.91
CA PRO A 318 13.73 -13.55 7.86
C PRO A 318 13.31 -12.08 7.70
N PRO A 319 14.22 -11.10 7.52
CA PRO A 319 13.82 -9.70 7.39
C PRO A 319 12.91 -9.45 6.19
N PHE A 320 13.14 -10.12 5.06
CA PHE A 320 12.29 -9.98 3.89
C PHE A 320 10.89 -10.57 4.15
N ILE A 321 10.82 -11.78 4.71
CA ILE A 321 9.55 -12.45 5.01
C ILE A 321 8.71 -11.59 5.96
N ARG A 322 9.35 -11.04 7.01
CA ARG A 322 8.69 -10.13 7.95
C ARG A 322 8.18 -8.87 7.25
N ALA A 323 8.99 -8.22 6.41
CA ALA A 323 8.58 -7.03 5.67
C ALA A 323 7.33 -7.31 4.80
N LEU A 324 7.35 -8.43 4.07
CA LEU A 324 6.27 -8.80 3.15
C LEU A 324 4.97 -9.10 3.89
N VAL A 325 5.04 -9.91 4.93
CA VAL A 325 3.87 -10.28 5.74
C VAL A 325 3.30 -9.06 6.45
N THR A 326 4.16 -8.22 7.05
CA THR A 326 3.74 -6.97 7.69
C THR A 326 3.07 -6.03 6.69
N ALA A 327 3.66 -5.81 5.51
CA ALA A 327 3.09 -4.91 4.50
C ALA A 327 1.72 -5.42 4.02
N VAL A 328 1.56 -6.71 3.71
CA VAL A 328 0.25 -7.24 3.28
C VAL A 328 -0.79 -7.14 4.40
N ALA A 329 -0.43 -7.57 5.62
CA ALA A 329 -1.35 -7.56 6.76
C ALA A 329 -1.75 -6.15 7.20
N GLU A 330 -0.81 -5.21 7.27
CA GLU A 330 -1.08 -3.81 7.64
C GLU A 330 -2.03 -3.15 6.66
N ASN A 331 -1.87 -3.40 5.35
CA ASN A 331 -2.79 -2.87 4.34
C ASN A 331 -4.19 -3.49 4.39
N ALA A 332 -4.31 -4.72 4.92
CA ALA A 332 -5.58 -5.37 5.14
C ALA A 332 -6.30 -4.86 6.40
N ILE A 333 -5.62 -4.15 7.31
CA ILE A 333 -6.22 -3.64 8.56
C ILE A 333 -6.73 -2.21 8.36
N THR A 334 -7.94 -1.94 8.83
CA THR A 334 -8.50 -0.58 8.92
C THR A 334 -8.74 -0.22 10.38
N LEU A 335 -8.02 0.79 10.88
CA LEU A 335 -8.24 1.32 12.23
C LEU A 335 -9.49 2.21 12.24
N LEU A 336 -10.38 1.94 13.19
CA LEU A 336 -11.58 2.71 13.45
C LEU A 336 -11.28 3.71 14.59
N GLY A 337 -11.88 4.91 14.52
CA GLY A 337 -11.57 6.02 15.44
C GLY A 337 -11.93 5.79 16.92
N ASP A 338 -12.58 4.67 17.23
CA ASP A 338 -12.98 4.23 18.58
C ASP A 338 -11.96 3.24 19.21
N GLY A 339 -10.82 3.01 18.56
CA GLY A 339 -9.81 2.03 18.99
C GLY A 339 -10.12 0.60 18.56
N ASN A 340 -11.16 0.38 17.76
CA ASN A 340 -11.39 -0.91 17.09
C ASN A 340 -10.64 -0.96 15.75
N ALA A 341 -10.52 -2.16 15.20
CA ALA A 341 -9.98 -2.34 13.86
C ALA A 341 -10.72 -3.46 13.15
N GLU A 342 -10.71 -3.42 11.82
CA GLU A 342 -11.33 -4.41 10.94
C GLU A 342 -10.31 -4.99 9.97
N LEU A 343 -10.39 -6.29 9.71
CA LEU A 343 -9.56 -6.98 8.72
C LEU A 343 -10.34 -7.15 7.41
N LYS A 344 -9.78 -6.64 6.31
CA LYS A 344 -10.31 -6.80 4.96
C LYS A 344 -9.87 -8.13 4.37
N GLU A 345 -10.68 -9.17 4.60
CA GLU A 345 -10.39 -10.53 4.11
C GLU A 345 -10.20 -10.60 2.59
N ASP A 346 -10.95 -9.80 1.81
CA ASP A 346 -10.82 -9.80 0.35
C ASP A 346 -9.45 -9.30 -0.11
N LEU A 347 -8.86 -8.33 0.61
CA LEU A 347 -7.52 -7.85 0.32
C LEU A 347 -6.49 -8.93 0.66
N MET A 348 -6.65 -9.62 1.80
CA MET A 348 -5.81 -10.76 2.15
C MET A 348 -5.82 -11.84 1.07
N LYS A 349 -7.02 -12.22 0.60
CA LYS A 349 -7.21 -13.21 -0.48
C LYS A 349 -6.56 -12.77 -1.79
N THR A 350 -6.59 -11.47 -2.09
CA THR A 350 -5.97 -10.91 -3.31
C THR A 350 -4.45 -11.12 -3.35
N TYR A 351 -3.80 -11.10 -2.18
CA TYR A 351 -2.33 -11.25 -2.06
C TYR A 351 -1.90 -12.64 -1.56
N THR A 352 -2.80 -13.62 -1.50
CA THR A 352 -2.47 -14.99 -1.11
C THR A 352 -1.38 -15.60 -2.00
N ASP A 353 -1.50 -15.49 -3.32
CA ASP A 353 -0.52 -16.03 -4.26
C ASP A 353 0.89 -15.42 -4.07
N LEU A 354 0.93 -14.13 -3.73
CA LEU A 354 2.18 -13.42 -3.42
C LEU A 354 2.83 -14.00 -2.15
N LEU A 355 2.05 -14.17 -1.07
CA LEU A 355 2.56 -14.73 0.18
C LEU A 355 2.97 -16.20 0.03
N GLN A 356 2.16 -17.03 -0.65
CA GLN A 356 2.46 -18.44 -0.92
C GLN A 356 3.78 -18.61 -1.65
N LYS A 357 4.08 -17.78 -2.65
CA LYS A 357 5.35 -17.85 -3.41
C LYS A 357 6.59 -17.72 -2.51
N TYR A 358 6.54 -16.88 -1.47
CA TYR A 358 7.71 -16.59 -0.65
C TYR A 358 7.77 -17.39 0.66
N LEU A 359 6.62 -17.73 1.25
CA LEU A 359 6.55 -18.65 2.39
C LEU A 359 6.87 -20.09 1.95
N ASN A 360 6.32 -20.53 0.81
CA ASN A 360 6.66 -21.79 0.13
C ASN A 360 6.65 -23.03 1.06
N HIS A 361 5.69 -23.10 1.99
CA HIS A 361 5.55 -24.17 2.97
C HIS A 361 6.83 -24.49 3.77
N ASP A 362 7.67 -23.47 3.98
CA ASP A 362 8.90 -23.56 4.77
C ASP A 362 8.59 -23.15 6.22
N GLU A 363 8.66 -24.10 7.15
CA GLU A 363 8.28 -23.89 8.56
C GLU A 363 9.00 -22.70 9.21
N GLU A 364 10.26 -22.45 8.85
CA GLU A 364 11.01 -21.32 9.42
C GLU A 364 10.45 -20.00 8.90
N ARG A 365 10.10 -19.92 7.62
CA ARG A 365 9.50 -18.70 7.04
C ARG A 365 8.08 -18.47 7.56
N GLU A 366 7.29 -19.54 7.71
CA GLU A 366 5.96 -19.47 8.33
C GLU A 366 6.05 -18.97 9.78
N LEU A 367 7.04 -19.45 10.54
CA LEU A 367 7.29 -18.96 11.88
C LEU A 367 7.67 -17.47 11.89
N GLN A 368 8.52 -17.02 10.96
CA GLN A 368 8.85 -15.60 10.80
C GLN A 368 7.62 -14.76 10.42
N ALA A 369 6.69 -15.30 9.64
CA ALA A 369 5.41 -14.66 9.34
C ALA A 369 4.59 -14.45 10.62
N LEU A 370 4.48 -15.46 11.49
CA LEU A 370 3.77 -15.34 12.77
C LEU A 370 4.38 -14.29 13.69
N TYR A 371 5.71 -14.22 13.77
CA TYR A 371 6.39 -13.16 14.52
C TYR A 371 6.13 -11.76 13.93
N ALA A 372 6.08 -11.64 12.60
CA ALA A 372 5.73 -10.39 11.93
C ALA A 372 4.30 -9.94 12.27
N LEU A 373 3.32 -10.86 12.27
CA LEU A 373 1.94 -10.57 12.65
C LEU A 373 1.83 -10.17 14.13
N GLN A 374 2.52 -10.86 15.04
CA GLN A 374 2.57 -10.51 16.45
C GLN A 374 3.13 -9.09 16.65
N ALA A 375 4.27 -8.79 16.02
CA ALA A 375 4.93 -7.49 16.14
C ALA A 375 4.03 -6.36 15.58
N LEU A 376 3.37 -6.59 14.44
CA LEU A 376 2.42 -5.66 13.85
C LEU A 376 1.24 -5.38 14.79
N VAL A 377 0.57 -6.42 15.31
CA VAL A 377 -0.58 -6.24 16.22
C VAL A 377 -0.15 -5.57 17.53
N ASN A 378 1.05 -5.86 18.03
CA ASN A 378 1.61 -5.16 19.19
C ASN A 378 1.82 -3.67 18.91
N ARG A 379 2.35 -3.31 17.72
CA ARG A 379 2.50 -1.92 17.28
C ARG A 379 1.15 -1.19 17.14
N LEU A 380 0.08 -1.92 16.83
CA LEU A 380 -1.28 -1.39 16.77
C LEU A 380 -1.99 -1.35 18.15
N GLU A 381 -1.28 -1.64 19.24
CA GLU A 381 -1.82 -1.68 20.61
C GLU A 381 -2.91 -2.75 20.84
N HIS A 382 -2.79 -3.89 20.16
CA HIS A 382 -3.67 -5.07 20.33
C HIS A 382 -5.16 -4.78 20.12
N PRO A 383 -5.58 -4.31 18.93
CA PRO A 383 -6.99 -4.14 18.60
C PRO A 383 -7.75 -5.47 18.73
N LYS A 384 -8.94 -5.42 19.30
CA LYS A 384 -9.74 -6.61 19.64
C LYS A 384 -10.01 -7.47 18.41
N GLY A 385 -9.64 -8.74 18.49
CA GLY A 385 -9.97 -9.75 17.46
C GLY A 385 -9.06 -9.77 16.23
N ILE A 386 -8.20 -8.76 16.01
CA ILE A 386 -7.40 -8.69 14.77
C ILE A 386 -6.42 -9.84 14.64
N LEU A 387 -5.67 -10.17 15.70
CA LEU A 387 -4.66 -11.24 15.58
C LEU A 387 -5.30 -12.61 15.32
N VAL A 388 -6.42 -12.91 15.96
CA VAL A 388 -7.14 -14.17 15.70
C VAL A 388 -7.73 -14.20 14.29
N HIS A 389 -8.27 -13.08 13.78
CA HIS A 389 -8.73 -13.03 12.39
C HIS A 389 -7.59 -13.18 11.38
N LEU A 390 -6.41 -12.61 11.66
CA LEU A 390 -5.21 -12.82 10.85
C LEU A 390 -4.78 -14.29 10.87
N PHE A 391 -4.74 -14.93 12.04
CA PHE A 391 -4.39 -16.36 12.14
C PHE A 391 -5.37 -17.23 11.34
N ASN A 392 -6.67 -16.95 11.43
CA ASN A 392 -7.68 -17.64 10.64
C ASN A 392 -7.45 -17.45 9.15
N ALA A 393 -7.23 -16.20 8.70
CA ALA A 393 -7.02 -15.91 7.29
C ALA A 393 -5.76 -16.61 6.74
N PHE A 394 -4.66 -16.63 7.52
CA PHE A 394 -3.42 -17.31 7.12
C PHE A 394 -3.58 -18.84 7.12
N TYR A 395 -4.32 -19.40 8.07
CA TYR A 395 -4.65 -20.83 8.07
C TYR A 395 -5.56 -21.20 6.88
N ASP A 396 -6.68 -20.49 6.68
CA ASP A 396 -7.67 -20.80 5.65
C ASP A 396 -7.10 -20.64 4.22
N CYS A 397 -6.14 -19.72 4.04
CA CYS A 397 -5.42 -19.50 2.79
C CYS A 397 -4.23 -20.46 2.59
N ASP A 398 -4.01 -21.43 3.49
CA ASP A 398 -2.91 -22.39 3.41
C ASP A 398 -1.52 -21.69 3.36
N LEU A 399 -1.38 -20.61 4.14
CA LEU A 399 -0.15 -19.83 4.23
C LEU A 399 0.77 -20.29 5.38
N ILE A 400 0.18 -20.88 6.43
CA ILE A 400 0.87 -21.28 7.65
C ILE A 400 0.32 -22.63 8.10
N SER A 401 1.22 -23.57 8.31
CA SER A 401 0.91 -24.91 8.82
C SER A 401 0.54 -24.91 10.31
N GLU A 402 -0.19 -25.95 10.73
CA GLU A 402 -0.52 -26.21 12.14
C GLU A 402 0.74 -26.28 13.01
N ASP A 403 1.78 -26.96 12.51
CA ASP A 403 3.08 -27.09 13.19
C ASP A 403 3.74 -25.74 13.43
N ALA A 404 3.70 -24.82 12.46
CA ALA A 404 4.23 -23.47 12.63
C ALA A 404 3.46 -22.67 13.70
N PHE A 405 2.12 -22.79 13.76
CA PHE A 405 1.32 -22.18 14.82
C PHE A 405 1.68 -22.71 16.21
N HIS A 406 1.82 -24.04 16.35
CA HIS A 406 2.24 -24.65 17.62
C HIS A 406 3.66 -24.25 18.01
N ARG A 407 4.58 -24.18 17.04
CA ARG A 407 5.97 -23.75 17.26
C ARG A 407 6.05 -22.29 17.70
N TRP A 408 5.26 -21.40 17.10
CA TRP A 408 5.14 -20.02 17.54
C TRP A 408 4.60 -19.94 18.98
N SER A 409 3.53 -20.69 19.29
CA SER A 409 2.90 -20.70 20.62
C SER A 409 3.87 -21.14 21.72
N ARG A 410 4.65 -22.19 21.45
CA ARG A 410 5.64 -22.77 22.38
C ARG A 410 7.01 -22.07 22.39
N SER A 411 7.26 -21.11 21.49
CA SER A 411 8.58 -20.50 21.37
C SER A 411 8.98 -19.71 22.64
N GLU A 412 10.21 -19.93 23.11
CA GLU A 412 10.79 -19.20 24.25
C GLU A 412 11.87 -18.21 23.81
N ASP A 413 11.92 -17.87 22.51
CA ASP A 413 12.90 -16.92 21.99
C ASP A 413 12.74 -15.56 22.67
N LEU A 414 13.79 -15.13 23.38
CA LEU A 414 13.82 -13.86 24.13
C LEU A 414 13.60 -12.65 23.21
N ALA A 415 14.01 -12.73 21.94
CA ALA A 415 13.85 -11.65 20.98
C ALA A 415 12.38 -11.44 20.55
N GLU A 416 11.53 -12.46 20.72
CA GLU A 416 10.13 -12.47 20.23
C GLU A 416 9.10 -12.47 21.37
N GLN A 417 9.52 -12.15 22.60
CA GLN A 417 8.60 -12.09 23.76
C GLN A 417 7.77 -10.81 23.82
N GLU A 418 8.18 -9.75 23.11
CA GLU A 418 7.45 -8.49 23.09
C GLU A 418 6.05 -8.67 22.48
N GLY A 419 5.01 -8.28 23.23
CA GLY A 419 3.61 -8.44 22.82
C GLY A 419 3.08 -9.89 22.88
N LYS A 420 3.94 -10.89 23.10
CA LYS A 420 3.58 -12.31 23.02
C LYS A 420 2.52 -12.73 24.03
N GLY A 421 2.62 -12.28 25.29
CA GLY A 421 1.66 -12.66 26.33
C GLY A 421 0.23 -12.19 26.03
N VAL A 422 0.07 -11.02 25.41
CA VAL A 422 -1.24 -10.51 24.99
C VAL A 422 -1.71 -11.22 23.72
N ALA A 423 -0.80 -11.44 22.77
CA ALA A 423 -1.05 -12.21 21.55
C ALA A 423 -1.62 -13.60 21.86
N ILE A 424 -0.94 -14.39 22.72
CA ILE A 424 -1.38 -15.73 23.14
C ILE A 424 -2.78 -15.69 23.74
N LYS A 425 -3.05 -14.74 24.64
CA LYS A 425 -4.39 -14.58 25.23
C LYS A 425 -5.45 -14.30 24.16
N SER A 426 -5.14 -13.41 23.22
CA SER A 426 -6.07 -13.04 22.14
C SER A 426 -6.35 -14.19 21.15
N THR A 427 -5.41 -15.11 20.98
CA THR A 427 -5.52 -16.25 20.05
C THR A 427 -5.96 -17.55 20.72
N THR A 428 -6.32 -17.52 22.01
CA THR A 428 -6.70 -18.73 22.77
C THR A 428 -7.79 -19.52 22.06
N SER A 429 -8.82 -18.86 21.56
CA SER A 429 -9.94 -19.51 20.85
C SER A 429 -9.50 -20.23 19.57
N PHE A 430 -8.50 -19.71 18.87
CA PHE A 430 -7.94 -20.35 17.68
C PHE A 430 -7.21 -21.65 18.03
N PHE A 431 -6.38 -21.64 19.09
CA PHE A 431 -5.67 -22.84 19.52
C PHE A 431 -6.58 -23.88 20.16
N THR A 432 -7.65 -23.48 20.85
CA THR A 432 -8.67 -24.42 21.32
C THR A 432 -9.32 -25.14 20.15
N TRP A 433 -9.70 -24.40 19.11
CA TRP A 433 -10.29 -24.96 17.91
C TRP A 433 -9.33 -25.87 17.13
N LEU A 434 -8.06 -25.49 16.97
CA LEU A 434 -7.04 -26.37 16.35
C LEU A 434 -6.93 -27.70 17.09
N ALA A 435 -6.87 -27.67 18.43
CA ALA A 435 -6.77 -28.88 19.23
C ALA A 435 -8.01 -29.79 19.17
N GLU A 436 -9.20 -29.21 18.97
CA GLU A 436 -10.44 -29.98 18.76
C GLU A 436 -10.39 -30.75 17.43
N ILE A 437 -9.87 -30.14 16.37
CA ILE A 437 -9.70 -30.80 15.06
C ILE A 437 -8.65 -31.92 15.12
N ASP A 438 -7.54 -31.71 15.83
CA ASP A 438 -6.52 -32.73 16.03
C ASP A 438 -7.09 -33.96 16.76
N ALA A 439 -7.98 -33.73 17.74
CA ALA A 439 -8.60 -34.81 18.52
C ALA A 439 -9.62 -35.61 17.68
N GLU A 440 -10.37 -34.95 16.79
CA GLU A 440 -11.36 -35.60 15.92
C GLU A 440 -10.72 -36.37 14.76
N SER A 441 -9.55 -35.94 14.27
CA SER A 441 -8.83 -36.61 13.18
C SER A 441 -8.01 -37.84 13.63
N GLY A 442 -7.73 -37.96 14.93
CA GLY A 442 -6.98 -39.06 15.52
C GLY A 442 -7.79 -40.33 15.85
N ASP A 443 -9.12 -40.27 15.81
CA ASP A 443 -10.03 -41.37 16.20
C ASP A 443 -10.43 -42.31 15.04
N ASP A 444 -9.89 -42.07 13.82
CA ASP A 444 -10.22 -42.81 12.59
C ASP A 444 -9.08 -43.72 12.05
N ASN A 445 -8.11 -44.11 12.89
CA ASN A 445 -7.06 -45.09 12.56
C ASN A 445 -6.98 -46.23 13.58
#